data_AF-X1MG68-F1
#
_entry.id   AF-X1MG68-F1
#
_cell.length_a   1.000
_cell.length_b   1.000
_cell.length_c   1.000
_cell.angle_alpha   90.00
_cell.angle_beta   90.00
_cell.angle_gamma   90.00
#
_symmetry.space_group_name_H-M   'P 1'
#
loop_
_entity.id
_entity.type
_entity.pdbx_description
1 polymer ?
#
loop_
_entity_poly.entity_id
_entity_poly.type
_entity_poly.pdbx_seq_one_letter_code
_entity_poly.pdbx_strand_id
1 'polypeptide(L)'
;MYEAGLRKPGGMVAVIGLDEVSLAEVCQETDTRVANINCPGQLVISGAKENLTKAADLAKARGAYRVVPLAVSGAFHTPLMQSAVDGMSEIMATLSFHEP
;
A
#
# COMPACT_ATOMS: atom_id res chain seq x y z
N MET A 1 0.17 -14.61 0.29
CA MET A 1 -0.23 -13.22 0.59
C MET A 1 -0.87 -13.10 1.97
N TYR A 2 -2.02 -13.75 2.23
CA TYR A 2 -2.69 -13.70 3.55
C TYR A 2 -1.75 -14.03 4.73
N GLU A 3 -0.98 -15.11 4.63
CA GLU A 3 0.02 -15.50 5.64
C GLU A 3 1.07 -14.42 5.94
N ALA A 4 1.49 -13.65 4.92
CA ALA A 4 2.43 -12.54 5.13
C ALA A 4 1.79 -11.42 5.96
N GLY A 5 0.51 -11.14 5.73
CA GLY A 5 -0.27 -10.18 6.53
C GLY A 5 -0.49 -10.61 7.97
N LEU A 6 -0.58 -11.92 8.24
CA LEU A 6 -0.58 -12.44 9.62
C LEU A 6 0.77 -12.25 10.32
N ARG A 7 1.88 -12.47 9.60
CA ARG A 7 3.25 -12.35 10.14
C ARG A 7 3.68 -10.89 10.37
N LYS A 8 3.36 -10.01 9.42
CA LYS A 8 3.66 -8.58 9.46
C LYS A 8 2.37 -7.79 9.20
N PRO A 9 1.61 -7.50 10.26
CA PRO A 9 0.34 -6.78 10.14
C PRO A 9 0.51 -5.42 9.46
N GLY A 10 -0.39 -5.14 8.53
CA GLY A 10 -0.43 -3.90 7.77
C GLY A 10 -1.69 -3.86 6.92
N GLY A 11 -1.85 -2.83 6.12
CA GLY A 11 -3.02 -2.69 5.26
C GLY A 11 -2.83 -1.70 4.13
N MET A 12 -3.95 -1.24 3.59
CA MET A 12 -4.01 -0.22 2.55
C MET A 12 -5.13 0.77 2.83
N VAL A 13 -4.94 2.02 2.40
CA VAL A 13 -5.90 3.12 2.56
C VAL A 13 -6.01 3.85 1.23
N ALA A 14 -7.22 3.99 0.70
CA ALA A 14 -7.48 4.89 -0.42
C ALA A 14 -7.53 6.34 0.08
N VAL A 15 -6.85 7.24 -0.64
CA VAL A 15 -6.81 8.68 -0.40
C VAL A 15 -7.40 9.38 -1.63
N ILE A 16 -8.45 10.16 -1.41
CA ILE A 16 -9.22 10.84 -2.45
C ILE A 16 -9.09 12.35 -2.24
N GLY A 17 -8.86 13.10 -3.31
CA GLY A 17 -8.79 14.55 -3.32
C GLY A 17 -7.42 15.12 -2.94
N LEU A 18 -6.36 14.33 -3.03
CA LEU A 18 -4.97 14.80 -2.85
C LEU A 18 -4.14 14.39 -4.07
N ASP A 19 -3.21 15.24 -4.49
CA ASP A 19 -2.31 14.97 -5.60
C ASP A 19 -1.15 14.05 -5.20
N GLU A 20 -0.44 13.54 -6.21
CA GLU A 20 0.64 12.55 -6.02
C GLU A 20 1.83 13.10 -5.23
N VAL A 21 2.19 14.38 -5.43
CA VAL A 21 3.35 15.00 -4.79
C VAL A 21 3.07 15.16 -3.31
N SER A 22 1.92 15.78 -2.98
CA SER A 22 1.48 15.95 -1.60
C SER A 22 1.36 14.60 -0.87
N LEU A 23 0.84 13.56 -1.54
CA LEU A 23 0.70 12.24 -0.93
C LEU A 23 2.04 11.52 -0.77
N ALA A 24 2.99 11.71 -1.69
CA ALA A 24 4.33 11.14 -1.58
C ALA A 24 5.08 11.68 -0.34
N GLU A 25 4.94 12.99 -0.06
CA GLU A 25 5.47 13.60 1.17
C GLU A 25 4.83 13.00 2.43
N VAL A 26 3.50 12.83 2.44
CA VAL A 26 2.80 12.12 3.53
C VAL A 26 3.38 10.73 3.74
N CYS A 27 3.62 9.99 2.65
CA CYS A 27 4.20 8.66 2.73
C CYS A 27 5.61 8.67 3.32
N GLN A 28 6.45 9.64 2.94
CA GLN A 28 7.79 9.79 3.48
C GLN A 28 7.77 10.08 4.99
N GLU A 29 6.90 10.99 5.45
CA GLU A 29 6.80 11.39 6.86
C GLU A 29 6.23 10.30 7.77
N THR A 30 5.48 9.36 7.20
CA THR A 30 4.76 8.33 7.96
C THR A 30 5.32 6.93 7.78
N ASP A 31 6.39 6.78 7.00
CA ASP A 31 6.92 5.49 6.56
C ASP A 31 5.82 4.56 6.01
N THR A 32 5.08 5.11 5.05
CA THR A 32 4.14 4.37 4.20
C THR A 32 4.59 4.45 2.75
N ARG A 33 3.90 3.76 1.83
CA ARG A 33 4.22 3.76 0.39
C ARG A 33 2.97 3.99 -0.43
N VAL A 34 3.08 4.79 -1.50
CA VAL A 34 2.07 4.82 -2.55
C VAL A 34 2.06 3.45 -3.23
N ALA A 35 0.93 2.75 -3.14
CA ALA A 35 0.72 1.42 -3.70
C ALA A 35 0.09 1.49 -5.09
N ASN A 36 -0.88 2.38 -5.27
CA ASN A 36 -1.56 2.56 -6.55
C ASN A 36 -1.83 4.03 -6.83
N ILE A 37 -1.69 4.38 -8.10
CA ILE A 37 -2.17 5.63 -8.70
C ILE A 37 -3.31 5.22 -9.61
N ASN A 38 -4.55 5.28 -9.11
CA ASN A 38 -5.69 4.76 -9.87
C ASN A 38 -6.20 5.78 -10.89
N CYS A 39 -6.27 7.06 -10.50
CA CYS A 39 -6.57 8.18 -11.38
C CYS A 39 -6.17 9.51 -10.70
N PRO A 40 -6.19 10.65 -11.42
CA PRO A 40 -5.93 11.96 -10.81
C PRO A 40 -6.83 12.20 -9.59
N GLY A 41 -6.20 12.45 -8.43
CA GLY A 41 -6.90 12.67 -7.16
C GLY A 41 -7.43 11.41 -6.49
N GLN A 42 -7.10 10.20 -6.96
CA GLN A 42 -7.44 8.95 -6.27
C GLN A 42 -6.23 8.00 -6.27
N LEU A 43 -5.64 7.88 -5.10
CA LEU A 43 -4.43 7.12 -4.85
C LEU A 43 -4.66 6.13 -3.70
N VAL A 44 -3.78 5.13 -3.59
CA VAL A 44 -3.80 4.18 -2.48
C VAL A 44 -2.43 4.16 -1.83
N ILE A 45 -2.41 4.24 -0.51
CA ILE A 45 -1.21 4.05 0.30
C ILE A 45 -1.26 2.72 1.04
N SER A 46 -0.10 2.19 1.39
CA SER A 46 0.08 0.92 2.08
C SER A 46 1.18 1.03 3.13
N GLY A 47 1.11 0.21 4.17
CA GLY A 47 2.11 0.22 5.24
C GLY A 47 1.67 -0.50 6.50
N ALA A 48 2.47 -0.35 7.55
CA ALA A 48 2.12 -0.83 8.89
C ALA A 48 0.84 -0.13 9.39
N LYS A 49 0.06 -0.82 10.23
CA LYS A 49 -1.28 -0.35 10.61
C LYS A 49 -1.23 0.99 11.35
N GLU A 50 -0.22 1.17 12.21
CA GLU A 50 -0.05 2.38 13.02
C GLU A 50 0.40 3.57 12.15
N ASN A 51 1.26 3.30 11.18
CA ASN A 51 1.75 4.27 10.21
C ASN A 51 0.63 4.74 9.26
N LEU A 52 -0.26 3.82 8.84
CA LEU A 52 -1.43 4.16 8.02
C LEU A 52 -2.42 5.07 8.75
N THR A 53 -2.60 4.91 10.05
CA THR A 53 -3.43 5.84 10.84
C THR A 53 -2.84 7.25 10.79
N LYS A 54 -1.52 7.40 11.02
CA LYS A 54 -0.84 8.70 10.93
C LYS A 54 -0.93 9.30 9.53
N ALA A 55 -0.73 8.48 8.49
CA ALA A 55 -0.82 8.89 7.10
C ALA A 55 -2.23 9.36 6.72
N ALA A 56 -3.26 8.66 7.19
CA ALA A 56 -4.64 9.04 6.94
C ALA A 56 -5.01 10.38 7.59
N ASP A 57 -4.54 10.63 8.82
CA ASP A 57 -4.76 11.89 9.52
C ASP A 57 -3.99 13.05 8.87
N LEU A 58 -2.73 12.81 8.50
CA LEU A 58 -1.91 13.81 7.82
C LEU A 58 -2.44 14.13 6.42
N ALA A 59 -2.87 13.13 5.65
CA ALA A 59 -3.49 13.35 4.35
C ALA A 59 -4.75 14.22 4.46
N LYS A 60 -5.62 13.95 5.44
CA LYS A 60 -6.78 14.81 5.73
C LYS A 60 -6.37 16.24 6.09
N ALA A 61 -5.36 16.40 6.94
CA ALA A 61 -4.85 17.71 7.32
C ALA A 61 -4.29 18.51 6.12
N ARG A 62 -3.77 17.81 5.10
CA ARG A 62 -3.29 18.39 3.83
C ARG A 62 -4.36 18.55 2.75
N GLY A 63 -5.63 18.33 3.09
CA GLY A 63 -6.75 18.62 2.19
C GLY A 63 -7.28 17.42 1.41
N ALA A 64 -6.89 16.18 1.75
CA ALA A 64 -7.57 15.02 1.20
C ALA A 64 -9.06 15.07 1.55
N TYR A 65 -9.90 15.01 0.52
CA TYR A 65 -11.36 14.99 0.65
C TYR A 65 -11.85 13.79 1.47
N ARG A 66 -11.26 12.61 1.26
CA ARG A 66 -11.65 11.39 1.96
C ARG A 66 -10.49 10.40 2.06
N VAL A 67 -10.43 9.68 3.17
CA VAL A 67 -9.56 8.51 3.34
C VAL A 67 -10.40 7.29 3.72
N VAL A 68 -10.13 6.14 3.10
CA VAL A 68 -10.93 4.92 3.26
C VAL A 68 -10.00 3.71 3.44
N PRO A 69 -10.00 3.07 4.62
CA PRO A 69 -9.31 1.79 4.80
C PRO A 69 -9.88 0.73 3.84
N LEU A 70 -8.99 -0.03 3.21
CA LEU A 70 -9.38 -1.09 2.28
C LEU A 70 -9.46 -2.44 3.00
N ALA A 71 -10.48 -3.23 2.66
CA ALA A 71 -10.68 -4.58 3.21
C ALA A 71 -9.75 -5.59 2.51
N VAL A 72 -8.46 -5.50 2.81
CA VAL A 72 -7.41 -6.35 2.24
C VAL A 72 -6.62 -7.07 3.34
N SER A 73 -5.96 -8.17 2.97
CA SER A 73 -5.28 -9.04 3.91
C SER A 73 -3.86 -8.62 4.28
N GLY A 74 -3.29 -7.57 3.67
CA GLY A 74 -1.94 -7.14 3.95
C GLY A 74 -1.57 -5.81 3.31
N ALA A 75 -0.36 -5.35 3.60
CA ALA A 75 0.21 -4.12 3.06
C ALA A 75 0.92 -4.37 1.72
N PHE A 76 0.15 -4.64 0.66
CA PHE A 76 0.69 -4.85 -0.69
C PHE A 76 1.58 -3.69 -1.14
N HIS A 77 2.54 -3.96 -2.03
CA HIS A 77 3.54 -3.00 -2.50
C HIS A 77 4.50 -2.46 -1.42
N THR A 78 4.64 -3.17 -0.30
CA THR A 78 5.62 -2.85 0.75
C THR A 78 6.55 -4.02 1.07
N PRO A 79 7.71 -3.77 1.70
CA PRO A 79 8.59 -4.82 2.23
C PRO A 79 7.94 -5.71 3.30
N LEU A 80 6.78 -5.33 3.86
CA LEU A 80 6.03 -6.18 4.79
C LEU A 80 5.55 -7.47 4.12
N MET A 81 5.43 -7.46 2.78
CA MET A 81 5.01 -8.61 1.99
C MET A 81 6.16 -9.53 1.55
N GLN A 82 7.38 -9.31 2.03
CA GLN A 82 8.57 -10.07 1.58
C GLN A 82 8.38 -11.58 1.64
N SER A 83 7.81 -12.12 2.72
CA SER A 83 7.61 -13.57 2.83
C SER A 83 6.65 -14.15 1.77
N ALA A 84 5.76 -13.33 1.21
CA ALA A 84 4.93 -13.75 0.10
C ALA A 84 5.67 -13.68 -1.24
N VAL A 85 6.59 -12.72 -1.41
CA VAL A 85 7.49 -12.65 -2.56
C VAL A 85 8.39 -13.87 -2.60
N ASP A 86 8.97 -14.25 -1.47
CA ASP A 86 9.88 -15.41 -1.37
C ASP A 86 9.17 -16.69 -1.87
N GLY A 87 7.99 -17.01 -1.30
CA GLY A 87 7.24 -18.19 -1.70
C GLY A 87 6.68 -18.13 -3.14
N MET A 88 6.32 -16.94 -3.63
CA MET A 88 5.88 -16.78 -5.03
C MET A 88 7.04 -16.96 -6.01
N SER A 89 8.24 -16.48 -5.65
CA SER A 89 9.43 -16.57 -6.49
C SER A 89 9.85 -18.02 -6.73
N GLU A 90 9.77 -18.87 -5.69
CA GLU A 90 10.03 -20.31 -5.80
C GLU A 90 9.10 -20.98 -6.83
N ILE A 91 7.81 -20.65 -6.80
CA ILE A 91 6.83 -21.23 -7.74
C ILE A 91 7.07 -20.67 -9.15
N MET A 92 7.23 -19.36 -9.28
CA MET A 92 7.45 -18.70 -10.56
C MET A 92 8.68 -19.24 -11.29
N ALA A 93 9.74 -19.61 -10.59
CA ALA A 93 10.94 -20.19 -11.18
C ALA A 93 10.70 -21.55 -11.86
N THR A 94 9.56 -22.21 -11.60
CA THR A 94 9.17 -23.48 -12.22
C THR A 94 8.23 -23.33 -13.42
N LEU A 95 7.78 -22.10 -13.71
CA LEU A 95 6.82 -21.82 -14.77
C LEU A 95 7.53 -21.35 -16.06
N SER A 96 7.00 -21.77 -17.20
CA SER A 96 7.40 -21.26 -18.52
C SER A 96 6.41 -20.17 -18.96
N PHE A 97 6.92 -18.97 -19.23
CA PHE A 97 6.14 -17.87 -19.79
C PHE A 97 6.22 -17.89 -21.32
N HIS A 98 5.12 -17.58 -21.98
CA HIS A 98 5.02 -17.42 -23.44
C HIS A 98 4.62 -15.99 -23.78
N GLU A 99 4.76 -15.61 -25.05
CA GLU A 99 4.28 -14.31 -25.52
C GLU A 99 2.75 -14.18 -25.32
N PRO A 100 2.25 -12.97 -24.96
CA PRO A 100 0.83 -12.73 -24.73
C PRO A 100 -0.08 -13.01 -25.93
#